data_AF-A9NME2-F1
#
_entry.id   AF-A9NME2-F1
#
_cell.length_a   1.000
_cell.length_b   1.000
_cell.length_c   1.000
_cell.angle_alpha   90.00
_cell.angle_beta   90.00
_cell.angle_gamma   90.00
#
_symmetry.space_group_name_H-M   'P 1'
#
loop_
_entity.id
_entity.type
_entity.pdbx_description
1 polymer ?
#
loop_
_entity_poly.entity_id
_entity_poly.type
_entity_poly.pdbx_seq_one_letter_code
_entity_poly.pdbx_strand_id
1 'polypeptide(L)' 'MRDMATMSEQYRATALLRSGSFFTTLRFTSRTRDIKATFPLASPINTSR' A
#
# COMPACT_ATOMS: atom_id res chain seq x y z
N MET A 1 2.91 -20.21 31.18
CA MET A 1 2.51 -19.09 30.32
C MET A 1 2.95 -19.46 28.90
N ARG A 2 2.08 -19.38 27.88
CA ARG A 2 2.48 -19.68 26.49
C ARG A 2 2.63 -18.34 25.77
N ASP A 3 3.81 -18.08 25.24
CA ASP A 3 4.16 -16.84 24.54
C ASP A 3 3.11 -16.50 23.49
N MET A 4 2.37 -15.41 23.75
CA MET A 4 1.41 -14.84 22.83
C MET A 4 2.22 -14.20 21.70
N ALA A 5 2.44 -14.93 20.61
CA ALA A 5 2.98 -14.36 19.39
C ALA A 5 2.00 -13.30 18.86
N THR A 6 2.33 -12.03 19.09
CA THR A 6 1.69 -10.88 18.46
C THR A 6 1.95 -10.99 16.96
N MET A 7 1.09 -11.72 16.22
CA MET A 7 1.24 -11.79 14.76
C MET A 7 1.11 -10.37 14.21
N SER A 8 2.21 -9.88 13.64
CA SER A 8 2.36 -8.53 13.10
C SER A 8 1.38 -8.32 11.94
N GLU A 9 0.55 -7.29 12.03
CA GLU A 9 -0.28 -6.85 10.91
C GLU A 9 0.64 -6.34 9.79
N GLN A 10 0.41 -6.80 8.56
CA GLN A 10 1.28 -6.46 7.45
C GLN A 10 0.67 -5.35 6.61
N TYR A 11 1.39 -4.23 6.53
CA TYR A 11 1.07 -3.10 5.68
C TYR A 11 2.07 -3.05 4.52
N ARG A 12 1.58 -2.99 3.28
CA ARG A 12 2.43 -2.79 2.09
C ARG A 12 1.81 -1.73 1.19
N ALA A 13 2.65 -0.85 0.66
CA ALA A 13 2.30 0.12 -0.36
C ALA A 13 3.17 -0.11 -1.59
N THR A 14 2.57 -0.05 -2.79
CA THR A 14 3.31 -0.09 -4.06
C THR A 14 2.87 1.05 -4.95
N ALA A 15 3.82 1.64 -5.67
CA ALA A 15 3.58 2.70 -6.66
C ALA A 15 3.83 2.16 -8.07
N LEU A 16 3.00 2.55 -9.03
CA LEU A 16 3.09 2.14 -10.44
C LEU A 16 2.87 3.35 -11.35
N LEU A 17 3.74 3.52 -12.34
CA LEU A 17 3.59 4.50 -13.42
C LEU A 17 2.97 3.80 -14.64
N ARG A 18 1.81 4.28 -15.09
CA ARG A 18 1.15 3.81 -16.32
C ARG A 18 0.70 5.00 -17.14
N SER A 19 1.13 5.08 -18.40
CA SER A 19 0.73 6.12 -19.35
C SER A 19 0.86 7.56 -18.80
N GLY A 20 1.96 7.86 -18.10
CA GLY A 20 2.21 9.19 -17.52
C GLY A 20 1.51 9.48 -16.19
N SER A 21 0.74 8.53 -15.67
CA SER A 21 -0.03 8.67 -14.42
C SER A 21 0.49 7.75 -13.33
N PHE A 22 0.68 8.28 -12.11
CA PHE A 22 1.06 7.50 -10.94
C PHE A 22 -0.16 6.97 -10.19
N PHE A 23 -0.11 5.68 -9.88
CA PHE A 23 -1.09 5.01 -9.04
C PHE A 23 -0.39 4.42 -7.83
N THR A 24 -1.02 4.52 -6.67
CA THR A 24 -0.57 3.80 -5.48
C THR A 24 -1.60 2.77 -5.08
N THR A 25 -1.11 1.59 -4.73
CA THR A 25 -1.91 0.52 -4.18
C THR A 25 -1.49 0.32 -2.73
N LEU A 26 -2.45 0.43 -1.83
CA LEU A 26 -2.30 0.03 -0.43
C LEU A 26 -2.90 -1.35 -0.24
N ARG A 27 -2.13 -2.25 0.38
CA ARG A 27 -2.60 -3.55 0.84
C ARG A 27 -2.38 -3.68 2.34
N PHE A 28 -3.47 -3.96 3.03
CA PHE A 28 -3.48 -4.28 4.44
C PHE A 28 -3.92 -5.72 4.61
N THR A 29 -3.04 -6.55 5.16
CA THR A 29 -3.34 -7.95 5.44
C THR A 29 -3.26 -8.19 6.94
N SER A 30 -4.40 -8.56 7.52
CA SER A 30 -4.54 -9.04 8.90
C SER A 30 -5.01 -10.49 8.90
N ARG A 31 -5.16 -11.10 10.08
CA ARG A 31 -5.65 -12.49 10.21
C ARG A 31 -7.07 -12.70 9.69
N THR A 32 -7.88 -11.64 9.67
CA THR A 32 -9.32 -11.71 9.40
C THR A 32 -9.73 -10.96 8.14
N ARG A 33 -8.86 -10.08 7.62
CA ARG A 33 -9.18 -9.22 6.48
C ARG A 33 -7.96 -9.00 5.61
N ASP A 34 -8.14 -9.13 4.31
CA ASP A 34 -7.19 -8.65 3.30
C ASP A 34 -7.87 -7.54 2.51
N ILE A 35 -7.36 -6.32 2.64
CA ILE A 35 -7.94 -5.12 2.07
C ILE A 35 -6.95 -4.56 1.05
N LYS A 36 -7.42 -4.30 -0.17
CA LYS A 36 -6.65 -3.67 -1.24
C LYS A 36 -7.37 -2.44 -1.74
N ALA A 37 -6.71 -1.30 -1.72
CA ALA A 37 -7.20 -0.04 -2.27
C ALA A 37 -6.21 0.49 -3.30
N THR A 38 -6.68 0.91 -4.46
CA THR A 38 -5.85 1.56 -5.48
C THR A 38 -6.47 2.90 -5.80
N PHE A 39 -5.66 3.94 -5.74
CA PHE A 39 -6.11 5.29 -6.03
C PHE A 39 -5.08 6.00 -6.93
N PRO A 40 -5.55 6.86 -7.84
CA PRO A 40 -4.65 7.75 -8.55
C PRO A 40 -4.01 8.68 -7.52
N LEU A 41 -2.69 8.84 -7.59
CA LEU A 41 -2.06 9.95 -6.88
C LEU A 41 -2.43 11.22 -7.64
N ALA A 42 -3.20 12.11 -7.02
CA ALA A 42 -3.54 13.38 -7.63
C ALA A 42 -2.26 14.20 -7.84
N SER A 43 -2.08 14.61 -9.09
CA SER A 43 -1.00 15.41 -9.70
C SER A 43 0.29 14.68 -10.09
N PRO A 44 0.74 14.88 -11.36
CA PRO A 44 2.10 14.53 -11.77
C PRO A 44 3.06 15.30 -10.86
N ILE A 45 3.98 14.59 -10.24
CA ILE A 45 5.16 15.20 -9.66
C ILE A 45 5.94 15.81 -10.85
N ASN A 46 5.75 17.10 -11.13
CA ASN A 46 6.73 17.88 -11.88
C ASN A 46 7.99 17.94 -11.00
N THR A 47 8.83 16.91 -11.10
CA THR A 47 10.21 16.94 -10.60
C THR A 47 11.07 17.56 -11.68
N SER A 48 10.98 18.88 -11.83
CA SER A 48 12.15 19.62 -12.27
C SER A 48 13.13 19.58 -11.10
N ARG A 49 14.35 19.11 -11.36
CA ARG A 49 15.51 19.41 -10.52
C ARG A 49 15.61 20.91 -10.25
#